data_AF-B3EGG2-F1
#
_entry.id   AF-B3EGG2-F1
#
_cell.length_a   1.000
_cell.length_b   1.000
_cell.length_c   1.000
_cell.angle_alpha   90.00
_cell.angle_beta   90.00
_cell.angle_gamma   90.00
#
_symmetry.space_group_name_H-M   'P 1'
#
loop_
_entity.id
_entity.type
_entity.pdbx_description
1 polymer ?
#
loop_
_entity_poly.entity_id
_entity_poly.type
_entity_poly.pdbx_seq_one_letter_code
_entity_poly.pdbx_strand_id
1 'polypeptide(L)'
;MKIRFEAYLLQVLHGFNHFLHALVAIALVMASLMVVWEFSVAVMHSFEKNDLAHGFLQALGSLFIVWTLSSLIAAEINYVQTGVFHVEVFIEVAMITLLRQLIVEPVNVATGAQNLESIFNAWHYGLLLSALLVTGILHKLVTSSDKKKENV
;
A
#
# COMPACT_ATOMS: atom_id res chain seq x y z
N MET A 1 -4.37 44.30 8.50
CA MET A 1 -5.05 43.27 9.34
C MET A 1 -5.05 41.87 8.70
N LYS A 2 -5.21 41.72 7.37
CA LYS A 2 -5.19 40.40 6.68
C LYS A 2 -3.91 39.57 6.87
N ILE A 3 -2.73 40.19 6.84
CA ILE A 3 -1.42 39.49 6.91
C ILE A 3 -1.21 38.74 8.24
N ARG A 4 -1.78 39.22 9.36
CA ARG A 4 -1.68 38.52 10.66
C ARG A 4 -2.56 37.28 10.73
N PHE A 5 -3.68 37.28 9.99
CA PHE A 5 -4.61 36.16 9.98
C PHE A 5 -4.04 34.99 9.18
N GLU A 6 -3.44 35.26 8.03
CA GLU A 6 -2.73 34.27 7.22
C GLU A 6 -1.57 33.63 7.98
N ALA A 7 -0.76 34.43 8.69
CA ALA A 7 0.33 33.90 9.51
C ALA A 7 -0.15 33.01 10.66
N TYR A 8 -1.26 33.37 11.31
CA TYR A 8 -1.88 32.55 12.37
C TYR A 8 -2.46 31.26 11.80
N LEU A 9 -3.13 31.33 10.63
CA LEU A 9 -3.71 30.17 9.94
C LEU A 9 -2.62 29.18 9.51
N LEU A 10 -1.51 29.68 8.96
CA LEU A 10 -0.35 28.86 8.58
C LEU A 10 0.29 28.19 9.79
N GLN A 11 0.42 28.88 10.93
CA GLN A 11 0.99 28.30 12.15
C GLN A 11 0.10 27.21 12.75
N VAL A 12 -1.22 27.42 12.77
CA VAL A 12 -2.19 26.41 13.22
C VAL A 12 -2.20 25.21 12.28
N LEU A 13 -2.17 25.46 10.96
CA LEU A 13 -2.19 24.39 9.95
C LEU A 13 -0.92 23.55 10.00
N HIS A 14 0.25 24.16 10.24
CA HIS A 14 1.50 23.44 10.40
C HIS A 14 1.51 22.56 11.66
N GLY A 15 1.01 23.07 12.79
CA GLY A 15 0.86 22.28 14.02
C GLY A 15 -0.13 21.13 13.89
N PHE A 16 -1.26 21.35 13.20
CA PHE A 16 -2.24 20.31 12.91
C PHE A 16 -1.68 19.24 11.99
N ASN A 17 -0.92 19.64 10.96
CA ASN A 17 -0.28 18.70 10.06
C ASN A 17 0.71 17.79 10.81
N HIS A 18 1.55 18.37 11.68
CA HIS A 18 2.46 17.59 12.53
C HIS A 18 1.71 16.62 13.46
N PHE A 19 0.56 17.03 14.01
CA PHE A 19 -0.28 16.15 14.83
C PHE A 19 -0.89 14.98 14.03
N LEU A 20 -1.41 15.25 12.83
CA LEU A 20 -1.94 14.19 11.95
C LEU A 20 -0.87 13.15 11.60
N HIS A 21 0.32 13.62 11.24
CA HIS A 21 1.47 12.78 10.93
C HIS A 21 1.88 11.91 12.13
N ALA A 22 1.98 12.49 13.33
CA ALA A 22 2.22 11.71 14.55
C ALA A 22 1.14 10.64 14.81
N LEU A 23 -0.13 10.94 14.56
CA LEU A 23 -1.23 9.98 14.69
C LEU A 23 -1.10 8.84 13.66
N VAL A 24 -0.79 9.17 12.40
CA VAL A 24 -0.56 8.18 11.33
C VAL A 24 0.63 7.28 11.66
N ALA A 25 1.74 7.84 12.15
CA ALA A 25 2.90 7.08 12.58
C ALA A 25 2.53 6.02 13.65
N ILE A 26 1.77 6.42 14.67
CA ILE A 26 1.30 5.51 15.74
C ILE A 26 0.38 4.43 15.16
N ALA A 27 -0.55 4.81 14.29
CA ALA A 27 -1.45 3.87 13.63
C ALA A 27 -0.69 2.82 12.79
N LEU A 28 0.35 3.25 12.06
CA LEU A 28 1.18 2.35 11.25
C LEU A 28 1.98 1.37 12.10
N VAL A 29 2.52 1.81 13.23
CA VAL A 29 3.22 0.91 14.17
C VAL A 29 2.26 -0.15 14.71
N MET A 30 1.05 0.25 15.15
CA MET A 30 0.05 -0.70 15.63
C MET A 30 -0.40 -1.67 14.53
N ALA A 31 -0.66 -1.17 13.31
CA ALA A 31 -1.01 -2.01 12.18
C ALA A 31 0.10 -3.01 11.85
N SER A 32 1.37 -2.57 11.87
CA SER A 32 2.52 -3.45 11.63
C SER A 32 2.57 -4.61 12.62
N LEU A 33 2.28 -4.36 13.91
CA LEU A 33 2.24 -5.42 14.93
C LEU A 33 1.11 -6.43 14.66
N MET A 34 -0.09 -5.93 14.30
CA MET A 34 -1.23 -6.80 13.97
C MET A 34 -0.94 -7.68 12.76
N VAL A 35 -0.35 -7.12 11.70
CA VAL A 35 -0.07 -7.88 10.47
C VAL A 35 1.03 -8.91 10.68
N VAL A 36 2.08 -8.59 11.46
CA VAL A 36 3.13 -9.57 11.81
C VAL A 36 2.53 -10.75 12.59
N TRP A 37 1.56 -10.47 13.46
CA TRP A 37 0.81 -11.51 14.15
C TRP A 37 0.00 -12.38 13.18
N GLU A 38 -0.77 -11.78 12.26
CA GLU A 38 -1.53 -12.52 11.26
C GLU A 38 -0.63 -13.36 10.34
N PHE A 39 0.52 -12.83 9.93
CA PHE A 39 1.51 -13.56 9.15
C PHE A 39 2.00 -14.81 9.89
N SER A 40 2.30 -14.68 11.19
CA SER A 40 2.79 -15.79 12.02
C SER A 40 1.76 -16.93 12.10
N VAL A 41 0.48 -16.58 12.29
CA VAL A 41 -0.63 -17.55 12.32
C VAL A 41 -0.84 -18.21 10.95
N ALA A 42 -0.77 -17.44 9.86
CA ALA A 42 -0.92 -17.95 8.51
C ALA A 42 0.18 -18.96 8.14
N VAL A 43 1.42 -18.69 8.56
CA VAL A 43 2.56 -19.61 8.38
C VAL A 43 2.32 -20.92 9.15
N MET A 44 1.91 -20.86 10.42
CA MET A 44 1.63 -22.07 11.21
C MET A 44 0.52 -22.93 10.59
N HIS A 45 -0.60 -22.32 10.17
CA HIS A 45 -1.71 -23.03 9.53
C HIS A 45 -1.33 -23.70 8.19
N SER A 46 -0.38 -23.12 7.47
CA SER A 46 0.08 -23.63 6.17
C SER A 46 0.91 -24.91 6.32
N PHE A 47 1.66 -25.05 7.41
CA PHE A 47 2.42 -26.26 7.70
C PHE A 47 1.52 -27.45 8.07
N GLU A 48 0.36 -27.21 8.69
CA GLU A 48 -0.55 -28.28 9.13
C GLU A 48 -1.35 -28.93 7.99
N LYS A 49 -1.64 -28.20 6.90
CA LYS A 49 -2.54 -28.68 5.82
C LYS A 49 -1.85 -29.34 4.63
N ASN A 50 -0.51 -29.48 4.62
CA ASN A 50 0.28 -30.07 3.51
C ASN A 50 0.09 -29.38 2.14
N ASP A 51 -0.64 -28.26 2.08
CA ASP A 51 -0.79 -27.41 0.89
C ASP A 51 0.20 -26.24 0.97
N LEU A 52 1.48 -26.60 0.82
CA LEU A 52 2.59 -25.67 0.94
C LEU A 52 2.54 -24.59 -0.14
N ALA A 53 2.03 -24.89 -1.33
CA ALA A 53 1.96 -23.92 -2.43
C ALA A 53 0.94 -22.82 -2.13
N HIS A 54 -0.27 -23.18 -1.68
CA HIS A 54 -1.29 -22.21 -1.30
C HIS A 54 -0.86 -21.39 -0.08
N GLY A 55 -0.38 -22.08 0.96
CA GLY A 55 0.09 -21.44 2.18
C GLY A 55 1.29 -20.50 1.96
N PHE A 56 2.22 -20.86 1.08
CA PHE A 56 3.34 -20.02 0.70
C PHE A 56 2.90 -18.76 -0.05
N LEU A 57 2.05 -18.89 -1.07
CA LEU A 57 1.54 -17.73 -1.81
C LEU A 57 0.70 -16.79 -0.93
N GLN A 58 -0.09 -17.36 -0.02
CA GLN A 58 -0.87 -16.57 0.94
C GLN A 58 0.03 -15.88 1.98
N ALA A 59 1.06 -16.56 2.49
CA ALA A 59 2.04 -15.97 3.38
C ALA A 59 2.84 -14.85 2.69
N LEU A 60 3.24 -15.04 1.43
CA LEU A 60 3.86 -13.99 0.62
C LEU A 60 2.94 -12.77 0.47
N GLY A 61 1.65 -12.99 0.23
CA GLY A 61 0.65 -11.93 0.19
C GLY A 61 0.56 -11.14 1.50
N SER A 62 0.67 -11.81 2.65
CA SER A 62 0.71 -11.16 3.97
C SER A 62 2.03 -10.42 4.21
N LEU A 63 3.16 -10.98 3.76
CA LEU A 63 4.48 -10.34 3.84
C LEU A 63 4.54 -9.02 3.05
N PHE A 64 3.87 -8.95 1.89
CA PHE A 64 3.74 -7.70 1.14
C PHE A 64 3.03 -6.59 1.93
N ILE A 65 2.07 -6.93 2.80
CA ILE A 65 1.42 -5.93 3.66
C ILE A 65 2.44 -5.39 4.67
N VAL A 66 3.20 -6.26 5.34
CA VAL A 66 4.26 -5.84 6.28
C VAL A 66 5.27 -4.94 5.58
N TRP A 67 5.67 -5.30 4.35
CA TRP A 67 6.54 -4.45 3.53
C TRP A 67 5.94 -3.07 3.27
N THR A 68 4.68 -3.00 2.81
CA THR A 68 4.02 -1.72 2.53
C THR A 68 3.92 -0.84 3.77
N LEU A 69 3.61 -1.43 4.93
CA LEU A 69 3.57 -0.72 6.20
C LEU A 69 4.96 -0.20 6.58
N SER A 70 6.01 -1.01 6.40
CA SER A 70 7.39 -0.58 6.64
C SER A 70 7.80 0.58 5.72
N SER A 71 7.40 0.55 4.45
CA SER A 71 7.68 1.62 3.49
C SER A 71 6.94 2.91 3.86
N LEU A 72 5.68 2.80 4.30
CA LEU A 72 4.90 3.95 4.77
C LEU A 72 5.47 4.55 6.07
N ILE A 73 5.93 3.71 7.00
CA ILE A 73 6.64 4.17 8.21
C ILE A 73 7.93 4.90 7.82
N ALA A 74 8.69 4.41 6.85
CA ALA A 74 9.90 5.07 6.37
C ALA A 74 9.60 6.45 5.75
N ALA A 75 8.51 6.56 4.97
CA ALA A 75 8.02 7.84 4.47
C ALA A 75 7.64 8.80 5.59
N GLU A 76 6.96 8.29 6.62
CA GLU A 76 6.53 9.09 7.77
C GLU A 76 7.73 9.60 8.59
N ILE A 77 8.75 8.76 8.82
CA ILE A 77 10.01 9.16 9.44
C ILE A 77 10.71 10.23 8.61
N ASN A 78 10.79 10.04 7.28
CA ASN A 78 11.41 11.01 6.37
C ASN A 78 10.68 12.35 6.40
N TYR A 79 9.34 12.32 6.41
CA TYR A 79 8.51 13.51 6.53
C TYR A 79 8.77 14.25 7.85
N VAL A 80 8.86 13.55 8.98
CA VAL A 80 9.19 14.16 10.28
C VAL A 80 10.59 14.77 10.29
N GLN A 81 11.56 14.16 9.59
CA GLN A 81 12.95 14.64 9.54
C GLN A 81 13.16 15.83 8.59
N THR A 82 12.49 15.85 7.44
CA THR A 82 12.77 16.80 6.35
C THR A 82 11.65 17.82 6.13
N GLY A 83 10.45 17.56 6.64
CA GLY A 83 9.26 18.38 6.44
C GLY A 83 8.68 18.31 5.02
N VAL A 84 9.24 17.49 4.12
CA VAL A 84 8.80 17.34 2.73
C VAL A 84 8.17 15.96 2.50
N PHE A 85 6.99 15.97 1.88
CA PHE A 85 6.22 14.77 1.59
C PHE A 85 6.63 14.17 0.25
N HIS A 86 7.25 12.99 0.27
CA HIS A 86 7.68 12.27 -0.93
C HIS A 86 6.55 11.39 -1.45
N VAL A 87 5.81 11.89 -2.45
CA VAL A 87 4.68 11.18 -3.09
C VAL A 87 5.11 9.85 -3.74
N GLU A 88 6.38 9.72 -4.09
CA GLU A 88 6.96 8.50 -4.68
C GLU A 88 6.69 7.24 -3.83
N VAL A 89 6.82 7.34 -2.50
CA VAL A 89 6.61 6.20 -1.60
C VAL A 89 5.16 5.73 -1.61
N PHE A 90 4.21 6.66 -1.72
CA PHE A 90 2.79 6.32 -1.83
C PHE A 90 2.48 5.55 -3.12
N ILE A 91 3.13 5.90 -4.22
CA ILE A 91 2.97 5.22 -5.51
C ILE A 91 3.60 3.82 -5.45
N GLU A 92 4.76 3.70 -4.83
CA GLU A 92 5.41 2.40 -4.60
C GLU A 92 4.50 1.47 -3.78
N VAL A 93 3.93 1.96 -2.68
CA VAL A 93 3.00 1.19 -1.85
C VAL A 93 1.72 0.82 -2.61
N ALA A 94 1.15 1.74 -3.40
CA ALA A 94 -0.01 1.46 -4.23
C ALA A 94 0.28 0.36 -5.26
N MET A 95 1.45 0.42 -5.91
CA MET A 95 1.88 -0.59 -6.87
C MET A 95 2.04 -1.96 -6.22
N ILE A 96 2.73 -2.04 -5.07
CA ILE A 96 2.93 -3.31 -4.33
C ILE A 96 1.59 -3.90 -3.88
N THR A 97 0.65 -3.06 -3.44
CA THR A 97 -0.69 -3.50 -3.02
C THR A 97 -1.48 -4.11 -4.18
N LEU A 98 -1.37 -3.53 -5.38
CA LEU A 98 -1.99 -4.09 -6.58
C LEU A 98 -1.32 -5.39 -7.03
N LEU A 99 0.01 -5.47 -6.94
CA LEU A 99 0.73 -6.72 -7.20
C LEU A 99 0.29 -7.82 -6.23
N ARG A 100 0.11 -7.49 -4.94
CA ARG A 100 -0.42 -8.41 -3.94
C ARG A 100 -1.80 -8.94 -4.35
N GLN A 101 -2.72 -8.07 -4.78
CA GLN A 101 -4.05 -8.49 -5.23
C GLN A 101 -3.94 -9.46 -6.41
N LEU A 102 -3.07 -9.17 -7.39
CA LEU A 102 -2.84 -10.03 -8.54
C LEU A 102 -2.29 -11.42 -8.16
N ILE A 103 -1.54 -11.54 -7.07
CA ILE A 103 -0.99 -12.82 -6.60
C ILE A 103 -2.03 -13.62 -5.79
N VAL A 104 -2.84 -12.94 -4.97
CA VAL A 104 -3.80 -13.59 -4.05
C VAL A 104 -5.14 -13.92 -4.73
N GLU A 105 -5.59 -13.16 -5.72
CA GLU A 105 -6.84 -13.43 -6.44
C GLU A 105 -6.84 -14.80 -7.16
N PRO A 106 -5.85 -15.15 -8.02
CA PRO A 106 -5.89 -16.39 -8.79
C PRO A 106 -5.68 -17.63 -7.92
N VAL A 107 -5.01 -17.54 -6.76
CA VAL A 107 -4.84 -18.69 -5.87
C VAL A 107 -6.18 -19.13 -5.25
N ASN A 108 -7.07 -18.17 -4.97
CA ASN A 108 -8.42 -18.45 -4.46
C ASN A 108 -9.32 -19.05 -5.55
N VAL A 109 -9.15 -18.64 -6.80
CA VAL A 109 -9.93 -19.15 -7.93
C VAL A 109 -9.42 -20.50 -8.43
N ALA A 110 -8.11 -20.76 -8.38
CA ALA A 110 -7.50 -22.02 -8.77
C ALA A 110 -7.85 -23.20 -7.84
N THR A 111 -8.27 -22.92 -6.60
CA THR A 111 -8.56 -23.94 -5.56
C THR A 111 -10.05 -24.22 -5.36
N GLY A 112 -10.94 -23.63 -6.17
CA GLY A 112 -12.37 -24.01 -6.19
C GLY A 112 -13.17 -23.61 -4.95
N ALA A 113 -12.66 -22.70 -4.12
CA ALA A 113 -13.47 -22.05 -3.10
C ALA A 113 -14.34 -20.97 -3.77
N GLN A 114 -15.65 -21.21 -3.83
CA GLN A 114 -16.72 -20.42 -4.48
C GLN A 114 -17.06 -20.83 -5.93
N ASN A 115 -17.73 -21.99 -6.04
CA ASN A 115 -18.62 -22.29 -7.16
C ASN A 115 -19.94 -21.52 -6.94
N LEU A 116 -20.26 -20.47 -7.74
CA LEU A 116 -21.62 -20.01 -8.14
C LEU A 116 -21.85 -18.51 -8.46
N GLU A 117 -20.87 -17.67 -8.81
CA GLU A 117 -21.14 -16.37 -9.51
C GLU A 117 -20.39 -16.22 -10.83
N SER A 118 -20.31 -17.31 -11.60
CA SER A 118 -19.55 -17.45 -12.84
C SER A 118 -19.85 -16.45 -13.98
N ILE A 119 -20.83 -15.55 -13.82
CA ILE A 119 -21.22 -14.54 -14.81
C ILE A 119 -20.33 -13.27 -14.73
N PHE A 120 -19.72 -12.96 -13.58
CA PHE A 120 -18.87 -11.78 -13.40
C PHE A 120 -17.37 -12.02 -13.69
N ASN A 121 -16.95 -13.25 -13.96
CA ASN A 121 -15.54 -13.64 -14.12
C ASN A 121 -14.81 -12.98 -15.29
N ALA A 122 -15.45 -12.71 -16.43
CA ALA A 122 -14.75 -12.01 -17.51
C ALA A 122 -14.57 -10.51 -17.22
N TRP A 123 -15.57 -9.90 -16.59
CA TRP A 123 -15.60 -8.47 -16.32
C TRP A 123 -14.71 -8.07 -15.13
N HIS A 124 -14.72 -8.86 -14.05
CA HIS A 124 -13.91 -8.58 -12.86
C HIS A 124 -12.40 -8.72 -13.15
N TYR A 125 -12.01 -9.75 -13.89
CA TYR A 125 -10.62 -9.91 -14.33
C TYR A 125 -10.19 -8.84 -15.33
N GLY A 126 -11.09 -8.43 -16.24
CA GLY A 126 -10.85 -7.30 -17.14
C GLY A 126 -10.66 -5.97 -16.39
N LEU A 127 -11.44 -5.72 -15.34
CA LEU A 127 -11.30 -4.54 -14.49
C LEU A 127 -10.02 -4.56 -13.66
N LEU A 128 -9.60 -5.71 -13.11
CA LEU A 128 -8.33 -5.84 -12.39
C LEU A 128 -7.13 -5.60 -13.33
N LEU A 129 -7.17 -6.16 -14.54
CA LEU A 129 -6.12 -5.96 -15.54
C LEU A 129 -6.09 -4.51 -16.04
N SER A 130 -7.25 -3.88 -16.20
CA SER A 130 -7.38 -2.44 -16.49
C SER A 130 -6.84 -1.58 -15.35
N ALA A 131 -7.14 -1.91 -14.09
CA ALA A 131 -6.64 -1.17 -12.92
C ALA A 131 -5.12 -1.29 -12.78
N LEU A 132 -4.55 -2.47 -13.06
CA LEU A 132 -3.11 -2.70 -13.11
C LEU A 132 -2.45 -1.85 -14.22
N LEU A 133 -3.07 -1.80 -15.41
CA LEU A 133 -2.60 -0.97 -16.52
C LEU A 133 -2.61 0.52 -16.19
N VAL A 134 -3.72 1.01 -15.60
CA VAL A 134 -3.86 2.42 -15.21
C VAL A 134 -2.81 2.81 -14.17
N THR A 135 -2.56 1.97 -13.16
CA THR A 135 -1.55 2.26 -12.15
C THR A 135 -0.12 2.15 -12.70
N GLY A 136 0.14 1.22 -13.62
CA GLY A 136 1.42 1.15 -14.33
C GLY A 136 1.68 2.39 -15.20
N ILE A 137 0.64 2.92 -15.85
CA ILE A 137 0.71 4.17 -16.62
C ILE A 137 0.96 5.36 -15.69
N LEU A 138 0.30 5.41 -14.53
CA LEU A 138 0.50 6.46 -13.52
C LEU A 138 1.95 6.47 -13.01
N HIS A 139 2.52 5.30 -12.69
CA HIS A 139 3.92 5.18 -12.29
C HIS A 139 4.86 5.68 -13.39
N LYS A 140 4.62 5.28 -14.65
CA LYS A 140 5.41 5.75 -15.80
C LYS A 140 5.33 7.27 -15.97
N LEU A 141 4.16 7.88 -15.76
CA LEU A 141 3.97 9.34 -15.84
C LEU A 141 4.68 10.07 -14.71
N VAL A 142 4.63 9.56 -13.49
CA VAL A 142 5.30 10.17 -12.34
C VAL A 142 6.82 10.07 -12.48
N THR A 143 7.35 8.89 -12.79
CA THR A 143 8.81 8.71 -12.99
C THR A 143 9.33 9.47 -14.23
N SER A 144 8.51 9.61 -15.28
CA SER A 144 8.89 10.42 -16.46
C SER A 144 8.82 11.92 -16.21
N SER A 145 8.02 12.36 -15.24
CA SER A 145 7.90 13.78 -14.87
C SER A 145 9.10 14.27 -14.07
N ASP A 146 9.72 13.38 -13.28
CA ASP A 146 10.93 13.71 -12.53
C ASP A 146 12.15 13.88 -13.45
N LYS A 147 12.28 13.01 -14.47
CA LYS A 147 13.33 13.13 -15.51
C LYS A 147 13.26 14.41 -16.34
N LYS A 148 12.10 15.09 -16.38
CA LYS A 148 11.93 16.34 -17.13
C LYS A 148 12.42 17.56 -16.35
N LYS A 149 12.50 17.48 -15.01
CA LYS A 149 13.03 18.58 -14.17
C LYS A 149 14.56 18.60 -14.10
N GLU A 150 15.22 17.49 -14.43
CA GLU A 150 16.69 17.40 -14.46
C GLU A 150 17.30 17.85 -15.81
N ASN A 151 16.47 18.11 -16.82
CA ASN A 151 16.89 18.51 -18.18
C ASN A 151 16.47 19.95 -18.57
N VAL A 152 16.16 20.81 -17.59
CA VAL A 152 15.91 22.25 -17.75
C VAL A 152 16.80 22.99 -16.76
#